data_AF-A0A840N4U5-F1
#
_entry.id   AF-A0A840N4U5-F1
#
_cell.length_a   1.000
_cell.length_b   1.000
_cell.length_c   1.000
_cell.angle_alpha   90.00
_cell.angle_beta   90.00
_cell.angle_gamma   90.00
#
_symmetry.space_group_name_H-M   'P 1'
#
loop_
_entity.id
_entity.type
_entity.pdbx_description
1 polymer ?
#
loop_
_entity_poly.entity_id
_entity_poly.type
_entity_poly.pdbx_seq_one_letter_code
_entity_poly.pdbx_strand_id
1 'polypeptide(L)'
;MGKHWDAVATAINTRLAELDLTQRELAERSGVSTATLRQLQNNYEPRRRSPRTLAAISEGLRWPADHLAQVLEGEVSREDTGTLRSDVARLSHELTDARTEIDDLRAEVRQLGTKLSDIEARDAR
;
A
#
# COMPACT_ATOMS: atom_id res chain seq x y z
N MET A 1 -8.09 5.65 -22.96
CA MET A 1 -8.03 5.15 -21.58
C MET A 1 -8.59 3.74 -21.58
N GLY A 2 -7.78 2.75 -21.20
CA GLY A 2 -8.20 1.35 -21.14
C GLY A 2 -8.88 1.08 -19.80
N LYS A 3 -10.00 0.37 -19.79
CA LYS A 3 -10.69 0.00 -18.55
C LYS A 3 -9.81 -0.96 -17.75
N HIS A 4 -9.49 -0.62 -16.51
CA HIS A 4 -8.57 -1.37 -15.65
C HIS A 4 -9.31 -2.43 -14.81
N TRP A 5 -9.87 -3.44 -15.46
CA TRP A 5 -10.61 -4.51 -14.77
C TRP A 5 -9.74 -5.33 -13.81
N ASP A 6 -8.45 -5.51 -14.10
CA ASP A 6 -7.50 -6.15 -13.18
C ASP A 6 -7.33 -5.35 -11.87
N ALA A 7 -7.38 -4.01 -11.95
CA ALA A 7 -7.31 -3.16 -10.76
C ALA A 7 -8.57 -3.30 -9.90
N VAL A 8 -9.75 -3.40 -10.53
CA VAL A 8 -11.02 -3.68 -9.83
C VAL A 8 -10.98 -5.04 -9.14
N ALA A 9 -10.53 -6.09 -9.84
CA ALA A 9 -10.40 -7.43 -9.26
C ALA A 9 -9.45 -7.44 -8.05
N THR A 10 -8.30 -6.77 -8.17
CA THR A 10 -7.32 -6.63 -7.09
C THR A 10 -7.92 -5.90 -5.90
N ALA A 11 -8.57 -4.75 -6.11
CA ALA A 11 -9.20 -3.97 -5.06
C ALA A 11 -10.23 -4.81 -4.28
N ILE A 12 -11.12 -5.52 -4.98
CA ILE A 12 -12.13 -6.38 -4.35
C ILE A 12 -11.46 -7.46 -3.48
N ASN A 13 -10.44 -8.14 -4.00
CA ASN A 13 -9.74 -9.22 -3.27
C ASN A 13 -9.04 -8.69 -2.01
N THR A 14 -8.31 -7.58 -2.12
CA THR A 14 -7.64 -6.94 -0.99
C THR A 14 -8.64 -6.57 0.09
N ARG A 15 -9.77 -5.96 -0.29
CA ARG A 15 -10.77 -5.52 0.68
C ARG A 15 -11.53 -6.67 1.34
N LEU A 16 -11.78 -7.76 0.63
CA LEU A 16 -12.32 -8.98 1.23
C LEU A 16 -11.39 -9.52 2.32
N ALA A 17 -10.08 -9.54 2.06
CA ALA A 17 -9.08 -9.97 3.05
C ALA A 17 -9.01 -9.03 4.25
N GLU A 18 -9.00 -7.71 4.04
CA GLU A 18 -9.01 -6.70 5.10
C GLU A 18 -10.23 -6.79 6.02
N LEU A 19 -11.38 -7.16 5.46
CA LEU A 19 -12.64 -7.26 6.20
C LEU A 19 -12.94 -8.66 6.71
N ASP A 20 -12.07 -9.63 6.45
CA ASP A 20 -12.27 -11.06 6.71
C ASP A 20 -13.62 -11.58 6.17
N LEU A 21 -13.96 -11.15 4.95
CA LEU A 21 -15.22 -11.50 4.28
C LEU A 21 -15.01 -12.55 3.20
N THR A 22 -15.95 -13.49 3.10
CA THR A 22 -16.02 -14.42 1.98
C THR A 22 -16.77 -13.80 0.78
N GLN A 23 -16.52 -14.35 -0.42
CA GLN A 23 -17.23 -13.96 -1.63
C GLN A 23 -18.76 -14.16 -1.53
N ARG A 24 -19.19 -15.18 -0.76
CA ARG A 24 -20.61 -15.45 -0.49
C ARG A 24 -21.24 -14.33 0.34
N GLU A 25 -20.56 -13.90 1.39
CA GLU A 25 -21.04 -12.80 2.24
C GLU A 25 -21.08 -11.47 1.50
N LEU A 26 -20.09 -11.20 0.64
CA LEU A 26 -20.13 -10.02 -0.22
C LEU A 26 -21.30 -10.08 -1.22
N ALA A 27 -21.56 -11.24 -1.82
CA ALA A 27 -22.71 -11.41 -2.72
C ALA A 27 -24.03 -11.10 -2.01
N GLU A 28 -24.20 -11.63 -0.80
CA GLU A 28 -25.37 -11.39 0.03
C GLU A 28 -25.52 -9.90 0.39
N ARG A 29 -24.43 -9.24 0.80
CA ARG A 29 -24.42 -7.82 1.17
C ARG A 29 -24.68 -6.87 0.00
N SER A 30 -24.10 -7.17 -1.15
CA SER A 30 -24.22 -6.34 -2.36
C SER A 30 -25.48 -6.64 -3.17
N GLY A 31 -26.21 -7.72 -2.87
CA GLY A 31 -27.32 -8.19 -3.69
C GLY A 31 -26.90 -8.66 -5.09
N VAL A 32 -25.61 -8.93 -5.30
CA VAL A 32 -25.02 -9.39 -6.57
C VAL A 32 -24.74 -10.89 -6.48
N SER A 33 -24.94 -11.63 -7.57
CA SER A 33 -24.66 -13.06 -7.55
C SER A 33 -23.16 -13.38 -7.40
N THR A 34 -22.84 -14.46 -6.69
CA THR A 34 -21.46 -14.98 -6.55
C THR A 34 -20.80 -15.27 -7.91
N ALA A 35 -21.59 -15.72 -8.90
CA ALA A 35 -21.12 -15.89 -10.28
C ALA A 35 -20.68 -14.56 -10.92
N THR A 36 -21.38 -13.46 -10.63
CA THR A 36 -21.01 -12.13 -11.13
C THR A 36 -19.74 -11.62 -10.45
N LEU A 37 -19.59 -11.82 -9.13
CA LEU A 37 -18.34 -11.52 -8.42
C LEU A 37 -17.17 -12.33 -8.99
N ARG A 38 -17.38 -13.62 -9.26
CA ARG A 38 -16.35 -14.50 -9.83
C ARG A 38 -15.94 -14.08 -11.24
N GLN A 39 -16.88 -13.61 -12.05
CA GLN A 39 -16.57 -13.08 -13.38
C GLN A 39 -15.74 -11.79 -13.27
N LEU A 40 -16.10 -10.91 -12.35
CA LEU A 40 -15.42 -9.64 -12.11
C LEU A 40 -13.99 -9.84 -11.59
N GLN A 41 -13.79 -10.79 -10.68
CA GLN A 41 -12.48 -11.10 -10.09
C GLN A 41 -11.54 -11.86 -11.05
N ASN A 42 -12.07 -12.61 -12.01
CA ASN A 42 -11.28 -13.36 -13.00
C ASN A 42 -11.08 -12.59 -14.32
N ASN A 43 -11.29 -11.28 -14.32
CA ASN A 43 -11.10 -10.41 -15.50
C ASN A 43 -11.85 -10.91 -16.76
N TYR A 44 -13.02 -11.53 -16.59
CA TYR A 44 -13.88 -11.84 -17.74
C TYR A 44 -14.55 -10.54 -18.18
N GLU A 45 -13.93 -9.87 -19.16
CA GLU A 45 -14.38 -8.61 -19.75
C GLU A 45 -15.92 -8.61 -19.94
N PRO A 46 -16.70 -8.01 -19.02
CA PRO A 46 -18.14 -8.08 -19.12
C PRO A 46 -18.49 -7.01 -20.12
N ARG A 47 -18.72 -7.41 -21.38
CA ARG A 47 -19.02 -6.54 -22.52
C ARG A 47 -20.13 -5.50 -22.26
N ARG A 48 -20.92 -5.66 -21.20
CA ARG A 48 -21.87 -4.69 -20.63
C ARG A 48 -22.23 -5.13 -19.20
N ARG A 49 -21.63 -4.61 -18.11
CA ARG A 49 -22.33 -4.62 -16.80
C ARG A 49 -22.12 -3.36 -15.98
N SER A 50 -23.20 -3.05 -15.28
CA SER A 50 -23.69 -1.70 -15.02
C SER A 50 -22.89 -0.97 -13.94
N PRO A 51 -22.71 0.36 -14.06
CA PRO A 51 -22.25 1.22 -12.96
C PRO A 51 -22.94 0.90 -11.63
N ARG A 52 -24.21 0.50 -11.69
CA ARG A 52 -25.01 0.06 -10.54
C ARG A 52 -24.47 -1.20 -9.84
N THR A 53 -23.91 -2.16 -10.58
CA THR A 53 -23.30 -3.36 -10.00
C THR A 53 -22.00 -3.02 -9.26
N LEU A 54 -21.16 -2.16 -9.85
CA LEU A 54 -19.94 -1.68 -9.19
C LEU A 54 -20.28 -0.86 -7.94
N ALA A 55 -21.35 -0.06 -7.99
CA ALA A 55 -21.84 0.66 -6.83
C ALA A 55 -22.29 -0.27 -5.70
N ALA A 56 -23.13 -1.25 -6.00
CA ALA A 56 -23.62 -2.20 -5.00
C ALA A 56 -22.49 -3.03 -4.36
N ILE A 57 -21.48 -3.41 -5.15
CA ILE A 57 -20.30 -4.11 -4.64
C ILE A 57 -19.44 -3.18 -3.77
N SER A 58 -19.24 -1.92 -4.19
CA SER A 58 -18.50 -0.92 -3.41
C SER A 58 -19.15 -0.70 -2.05
N GLU A 59 -20.47 -0.50 -2.02
CA GLU A 59 -21.24 -0.36 -0.78
C GLU A 59 -21.16 -1.62 0.08
N GLY A 60 -21.26 -2.82 -0.52
CA GLY A 60 -21.10 -4.10 0.17
C GLY A 60 -19.71 -4.29 0.80
N LEU A 61 -18.68 -3.66 0.23
CA LEU A 61 -17.30 -3.59 0.72
C LEU A 61 -17.04 -2.40 1.66
N ARG A 62 -18.09 -1.65 2.04
CA ARG A 62 -18.02 -0.46 2.89
C ARG A 62 -17.19 0.67 2.29
N TRP A 63 -17.25 0.83 0.97
CA TRP A 63 -16.70 1.96 0.23
C TRP A 63 -17.82 2.86 -0.30
N PRO A 64 -17.49 4.11 -0.69
CA PRO A 64 -18.38 4.95 -1.49
C PRO A 64 -18.80 4.24 -2.79
N ALA A 65 -20.05 4.47 -3.22
CA ALA A 65 -20.67 3.80 -4.37
C ALA A 65 -19.90 4.01 -5.70
N ASP A 66 -19.13 5.08 -5.82
CA ASP A 66 -18.35 5.39 -7.02
C ASP A 66 -16.92 4.84 -6.98
N HIS A 67 -16.46 4.30 -5.85
CA HIS A 67 -15.06 3.89 -5.67
C HIS A 67 -14.57 2.88 -6.71
N LEU A 68 -15.26 1.75 -6.91
CA LEU A 68 -14.85 0.76 -7.92
C LEU A 68 -14.97 1.30 -9.35
N ALA A 69 -15.83 2.29 -9.60
CA ALA A 69 -15.90 2.97 -10.89
C ALA A 69 -14.66 3.85 -11.10
N GLN A 70 -14.23 4.60 -10.08
CA GLN A 70 -12.99 5.38 -10.12
C GLN A 70 -11.76 4.48 -10.31
N VAL A 71 -11.72 3.30 -9.66
CA VAL A 71 -10.66 2.29 -9.86
C VAL A 71 -10.66 1.78 -11.30
N LEU A 72 -11.85 1.53 -11.88
CA LEU A 72 -11.99 1.07 -13.26
C LEU A 72 -11.48 2.09 -14.28
N GLU A 73 -11.76 3.38 -14.04
CA GLU A 73 -11.29 4.50 -14.86
C GLU A 73 -9.78 4.79 -14.65
N GLY A 74 -9.17 4.19 -13.62
CA GLY A 74 -7.75 4.34 -13.31
C GLY A 74 -7.41 5.58 -12.49
N GLU A 75 -8.40 6.24 -11.89
CA GLU A 75 -8.24 7.49 -11.15
C GLU A 75 -7.59 7.25 -9.77
N VAL A 76 -8.08 6.25 -9.02
CA VAL A 76 -7.57 5.93 -7.66
C VAL A 76 -6.13 5.44 -7.69
N SER A 77 -5.72 4.71 -8.74
CA SER A 77 -4.37 4.14 -8.82
C SER A 77 -3.28 5.18 -9.10
N ARG A 78 -3.58 6.38 -9.60
CA ARG A 78 -2.55 7.39 -9.89
C ARG A 78 -2.14 8.20 -8.65
N GLU A 79 -3.10 8.55 -7.80
CA GLU A 79 -2.85 9.40 -6.64
C GLU A 79 -2.23 8.64 -5.48
N ASP A 80 -2.73 7.43 -5.18
CA ASP A 80 -2.19 6.57 -4.12
C ASP A 80 -0.76 6.09 -4.44
N THR A 81 -0.48 5.74 -5.70
CA THR A 81 0.88 5.32 -6.10
C THR A 81 1.88 6.47 -6.12
N GLY A 82 1.43 7.70 -6.41
CA GLY A 82 2.24 8.91 -6.30
C GLY A 82 2.62 9.22 -4.86
N THR A 83 1.65 9.11 -3.95
CA THR A 83 1.85 9.32 -2.51
C THR A 83 2.79 8.27 -1.92
N LEU A 84 2.52 6.99 -2.16
CA LEU A 84 3.38 5.88 -1.71
C LEU A 84 4.80 6.00 -2.26
N ARG A 85 4.97 6.40 -3.52
CA ARG A 85 6.30 6.62 -4.12
C ARG A 85 7.05 7.77 -3.44
N SER A 86 6.34 8.83 -3.09
CA SER A 86 6.92 9.98 -2.39
C SER A 86 7.34 9.61 -0.97
N ASP A 87 6.51 8.83 -0.26
CA ASP A 87 6.85 8.31 1.07
C ASP A 87 8.05 7.36 1.04
N VAL A 88 8.11 6.45 0.06
CA VAL A 88 9.27 5.56 -0.09
C VAL A 88 10.55 6.35 -0.39
N ALA A 89 10.47 7.39 -1.22
CA ALA A 89 11.61 8.25 -1.51
C ALA A 89 12.09 8.99 -0.26
N ARG A 90 11.15 9.54 0.52
CA ARG A 90 11.45 10.22 1.79
C ARG A 90 12.09 9.29 2.81
N LEU A 91 11.50 8.12 3.05
CA LEU A 91 12.04 7.12 3.98
C LEU A 91 13.42 6.61 3.55
N SER A 92 13.67 6.50 2.25
CA SER A 92 14.99 6.11 1.72
C SER A 92 16.05 7.18 2.01
N HIS A 93 15.67 8.45 1.94
CA HIS A 93 16.55 9.56 2.29
C HIS A 93 16.83 9.59 3.79
N GLU A 94 15.79 9.52 4.63
CA GLU A 94 15.91 9.47 6.10
C GLU A 94 16.81 8.31 6.56
N LEU A 95 16.69 7.12 5.93
CA LEU A 95 17.54 5.97 6.24
C LEU A 95 19.01 6.19 5.83
N THR A 96 19.26 6.95 4.77
CA THR A 96 20.61 7.26 4.32
C THR A 96 21.27 8.23 5.28
N ASP A 97 20.55 9.28 5.69
CA ASP A 97 21.04 10.26 6.66
C ASP A 97 21.32 9.61 8.02
N ALA A 98 20.40 8.77 8.52
CA ALA A 98 20.60 8.05 9.77
C ALA A 98 21.83 7.10 9.73
N ARG A 99 22.13 6.50 8.57
CA ARG A 99 23.35 5.68 8.41
C ARG A 99 24.61 6.53 8.50
N THR A 100 24.62 7.69 7.84
CA THR A 100 25.74 8.63 7.92
C THR A 100 25.97 9.10 9.35
N GLU A 101 24.90 9.49 10.06
CA GLU A 101 24.99 9.92 11.47
C GLU A 101 25.53 8.81 12.38
N ILE A 102 25.10 7.56 12.18
CA ILE A 102 25.64 6.40 12.92
C ILE A 102 27.14 6.22 12.66
N ASP A 103 27.59 6.38 11.43
CA ASP A 103 29.00 6.20 11.08
C ASP A 103 29.88 7.34 11.63
N ASP A 104 29.37 8.57 11.65
CA ASP A 104 30.00 9.72 12.28
C ASP A 104 30.11 9.53 13.80
N LEU A 105 29.01 9.16 14.47
CA LEU A 105 29.01 8.87 15.91
C LEU A 105 29.99 7.74 16.25
N ARG A 106 30.09 6.70 15.41
CA ARG A 106 31.08 5.63 15.58
C ARG A 106 32.51 6.13 15.43
N ALA A 107 32.76 7.12 14.58
CA ALA A 107 34.07 7.73 14.44
C ALA A 107 34.42 8.58 15.67
N GLU A 108 33.48 9.35 16.19
CA GLU A 108 33.65 10.14 17.41
C GLU A 108 33.94 9.27 18.63
N VAL A 109 33.17 8.19 18.83
CA VAL A 109 33.40 7.24 19.93
C VAL A 109 34.79 6.62 19.85
N ARG A 110 35.26 6.25 18.65
CA ARG A 110 36.64 5.76 18.45
C ARG A 110 37.67 6.80 18.82
N GLN A 111 37.48 8.06 18.41
CA GLN A 111 38.40 9.15 18.70
C GLN A 111 38.45 9.48 20.20
N LEU A 112 37.30 9.44 20.89
CA LEU A 112 37.24 9.61 22.34
C LEU A 112 37.98 8.47 23.05
N GLY A 113 37.81 7.23 22.56
CA GLY A 113 38.55 6.07 23.07
C GLY A 113 40.07 6.26 22.98
N THR A 114 40.60 6.70 21.83
CA THR A 114 42.04 6.95 21.69
C THR A 114 42.54 8.07 22.60
N LYS A 115 41.79 9.18 22.71
CA LYS A 115 42.13 10.29 23.60
C LYS A 115 42.17 9.87 25.06
N LEU A 116 41.24 9.00 25.49
CA LEU A 116 41.21 8.48 26.86
C LEU A 116 42.45 7.62 27.14
N SER A 117 42.81 6.72 26.23
CA SER A 117 44.03 5.90 26.37
C SER A 117 45.31 6.73 26.43
N ASP A 118 45.39 7.83 25.67
CA ASP A 118 46.54 8.75 25.73
C ASP A 118 46.65 9.46 27.09
N ILE A 119 45.51 9.81 27.71
CA ILE A 119 45.48 10.44 29.04
C ILE A 119 45.90 9.42 30.10
N GLU A 120 45.34 8.21 30.07
CA GLU A 120 45.71 7.13 30.99
C GLU A 120 47.20 6.79 30.90
N ALA A 121 47.77 6.78 29.70
CA ALA A 121 49.20 6.53 29.49
C ALA A 121 50.10 7.68 29.99
N ARG A 122 49.60 8.92 30.07
CA ARG A 122 50.32 10.07 30.63
C ARG A 122 50.30 10.07 32.15
N ASP A 123 49.15 9.74 32.75
CA ASP A 123 49.00 9.70 34.22
C ASP A 123 49.75 8.52 34.86
N ALA A 124 50.06 7.46 34.09
CA ALA A 124 50.84 6.31 34.53
C ALA A 124 52.37 6.50 34.52
N ARG A 125 52.88 7.66 34.08
CA ARG A 125 54.32 8.00 34.03
C ARG A 125 54.72 8.98 35.12
#